data_AF-A0A373C135-F1
#
_entry.id   AF-A0A373C135-F1
#
_cell.length_a   1.000
_cell.length_b   1.000
_cell.length_c   1.000
_cell.angle_alpha   90.00
_cell.angle_beta   90.00
_cell.angle_gamma   90.00
#
_symmetry.space_group_name_H-M   'P 1'
#
loop_
_entity.id
_entity.type
_entity.pdbx_description
1 polymer ?
#
loop_
_entity_poly.entity_id
_entity_poly.type
_entity_poly.pdbx_seq_one_letter_code
_entity_poly.pdbx_strand_id
1 'polypeptide(L)'
;MERKYLSGNIRERLQDLMKERKITQSELAAKIGMDVSTLSRFISNATGKLGDENIKKIAKEFEVSTDFLLGVTDIPDRMNYDIAELGLSVQAAKNLYTGKVNAEVVNRLLENKNFAAMTNMIAHYFDDTLAAGYAAQNQMYATLSALLMGEAKQHPEDREAITEAAKTVSVSRMPMYQADLTAIQNTFMNVLKEIKKEIGSNVSDAQAMSKEAAQHMYAELTKGQDVTKPNITPEMVAEAITGSVSGMEGVDPEALKQFNQALIGLLTVKPTEDEHDGS
;
A
#
# COMPACT_ATOMS: atom_id res chain seq x y z
N MET A 1 6.70 -13.97 -2.44
CA MET A 1 6.12 -14.77 -3.53
C MET A 1 5.72 -16.11 -2.92
N GLU A 2 4.43 -16.39 -2.91
CA GLU A 2 3.89 -17.70 -2.53
C GLU A 2 4.51 -18.77 -3.46
N ARG A 3 5.01 -19.86 -2.88
CA ARG A 3 5.55 -20.98 -3.67
C ARG A 3 4.38 -21.70 -4.30
N LYS A 4 4.23 -21.64 -5.63
CA LYS A 4 3.17 -22.35 -6.34
C LYS A 4 3.74 -23.62 -6.97
N TYR A 5 3.21 -24.78 -6.58
CA TYR A 5 3.59 -26.05 -7.20
C TYR A 5 2.78 -26.28 -8.48
N LEU A 6 3.32 -27.12 -9.37
CA LEU A 6 2.53 -27.66 -10.47
C LEU A 6 1.44 -28.56 -9.91
N SER A 7 0.26 -28.54 -10.54
CA SER A 7 -0.84 -29.43 -10.18
C SER A 7 -0.38 -30.87 -10.31
N GLY A 8 -0.31 -31.58 -9.19
CA GLY A 8 0.13 -32.97 -9.16
C GLY A 8 -0.62 -33.77 -8.10
N ASN A 9 -0.59 -35.09 -8.25
CA ASN A 9 -1.14 -35.99 -7.24
C ASN A 9 -0.20 -36.08 -6.03
N ILE A 10 -0.68 -36.68 -4.93
CA ILE A 10 0.07 -36.80 -3.69
C ILE A 10 1.47 -37.43 -3.83
N ARG A 11 1.70 -38.32 -4.81
CA ARG A 11 3.01 -38.94 -5.01
C ARG A 11 4.01 -37.96 -5.61
N GLU A 12 3.58 -37.21 -6.61
CA GLU A 12 4.38 -36.18 -7.27
C GLU A 12 4.74 -35.08 -6.26
N ARG A 13 3.74 -34.58 -5.51
CA ARG A 13 3.96 -33.56 -4.48
C ARG A 13 4.90 -34.03 -3.39
N LEU A 14 4.77 -35.29 -2.95
CA LEU A 14 5.68 -35.86 -1.97
C LEU A 14 7.11 -35.96 -2.49
N GLN A 15 7.30 -36.38 -3.75
CA GLN A 15 8.61 -36.42 -4.37
C GLN A 15 9.22 -35.01 -4.50
N ASP A 16 8.43 -34.01 -4.85
CA ASP A 16 8.89 -32.63 -4.97
C ASP A 16 9.28 -32.05 -3.61
N LEU A 17 8.46 -32.25 -2.57
CA LEU A 17 8.76 -31.86 -1.19
C LEU A 17 10.06 -32.52 -0.68
N MET A 18 10.25 -33.81 -0.97
CA MET A 18 11.46 -34.54 -0.60
C MET A 18 12.71 -34.00 -1.30
N LYS A 19 12.62 -33.73 -2.60
CA LYS A 19 13.73 -33.12 -3.37
C LYS A 19 14.07 -31.74 -2.85
N GLU A 20 13.06 -30.92 -2.57
CA GLU A 20 13.24 -29.56 -2.07
C GLU A 20 13.89 -29.52 -0.68
N ARG A 21 13.37 -30.33 0.25
CA ARG A 21 13.91 -30.42 1.62
C ARG A 21 15.17 -31.29 1.71
N LYS A 22 15.60 -31.90 0.60
CA LYS A 22 16.75 -32.82 0.52
C LYS A 22 16.64 -33.98 1.52
N ILE A 23 15.43 -34.51 1.68
CA ILE A 23 15.13 -35.63 2.59
C ILE A 23 14.98 -36.91 1.75
N THR A 24 15.60 -37.99 2.21
CA THR A 24 15.49 -39.33 1.61
C THR A 24 14.22 -40.07 2.05
N GLN A 25 13.82 -41.12 1.32
CA GLN A 25 12.65 -41.93 1.68
C GLN A 25 12.83 -42.56 3.07
N SER A 26 14.04 -43.02 3.39
CA SER A 26 14.35 -43.63 4.69
C SER A 26 14.21 -42.64 5.85
N GLU A 27 14.69 -41.41 5.66
CA GLU A 27 14.59 -40.36 6.68
C GLU A 27 13.14 -39.93 6.89
N LEU A 28 12.38 -39.71 5.81
CA LEU A 28 10.97 -39.36 5.92
C LEU A 28 10.17 -40.46 6.63
N ALA A 29 10.39 -41.73 6.23
CA ALA A 29 9.76 -42.89 6.83
C ALA A 29 10.05 -42.99 8.34
N ALA A 30 11.30 -42.77 8.74
CA ALA A 30 11.69 -42.74 10.16
C ALA A 30 10.99 -41.63 10.93
N LYS A 31 10.90 -40.41 10.37
CA LYS A 31 10.26 -39.26 11.03
C LYS A 31 8.75 -39.43 11.20
N ILE A 32 8.06 -40.00 10.22
CA ILE A 32 6.61 -40.23 10.30
C ILE A 32 6.24 -41.58 10.98
N GLY A 33 7.24 -42.39 11.34
CA GLY A 33 7.02 -43.72 11.93
C GLY A 33 6.35 -44.70 10.97
N MET A 34 6.74 -44.67 9.69
CA MET A 34 6.29 -45.58 8.64
C MET A 34 7.43 -46.49 8.21
N ASP A 35 7.10 -47.71 7.80
CA ASP A 35 8.08 -48.60 7.18
C ASP A 35 8.56 -48.08 5.81
N VAL A 36 9.87 -48.12 5.57
CA VAL A 36 10.49 -47.59 4.34
C VAL A 36 9.94 -48.28 3.09
N SER A 37 9.67 -49.59 3.17
CA SER A 37 9.12 -50.34 2.03
C SER A 37 7.68 -49.92 1.71
N THR A 38 6.89 -49.55 2.73
CA THR A 38 5.53 -49.02 2.55
C THR A 38 5.56 -47.67 1.84
N LEU A 39 6.43 -46.77 2.29
CA LEU A 39 6.61 -45.45 1.66
C LEU A 39 7.10 -45.59 0.21
N SER A 40 8.08 -46.46 -0.03
CA SER A 40 8.64 -46.70 -1.35
C SER A 40 7.62 -47.27 -2.33
N ARG A 41 6.82 -48.25 -1.89
CA ARG A 41 5.72 -48.82 -2.69
C ARG A 41 4.61 -47.81 -2.99
N PHE A 42 4.33 -46.89 -2.08
CA PHE A 42 3.37 -45.82 -2.31
C PHE A 42 3.88 -44.84 -3.39
N ILE A 43 5.11 -44.36 -3.25
CA ILE A 43 5.74 -43.41 -4.17
C ILE A 43 5.87 -44.00 -5.58
N SER A 44 6.19 -45.29 -5.69
CA SER A 44 6.30 -46.03 -6.96
C SER A 44 4.97 -46.50 -7.55
N ASN A 45 3.83 -46.12 -6.95
CA ASN A 45 2.49 -46.53 -7.38
C ASN A 45 2.21 -48.04 -7.29
N ALA A 46 3.03 -48.80 -6.58
CA ALA A 46 2.81 -50.23 -6.31
C ALA A 46 1.74 -50.47 -5.23
N THR A 47 1.42 -49.45 -4.41
CA THR A 47 0.31 -49.47 -3.45
C THR A 47 -0.64 -48.30 -3.72
N GLY A 48 -1.94 -48.58 -3.71
CA GLY A 48 -2.96 -47.63 -4.17
C GLY A 48 -3.29 -46.49 -3.21
N LYS A 49 -3.13 -46.67 -1.89
CA LYS A 49 -3.62 -45.72 -0.88
C LYS A 49 -2.64 -45.53 0.28
N LEU A 50 -2.54 -44.30 0.77
CA LEU A 50 -1.89 -43.93 2.02
C LEU A 50 -2.98 -43.69 3.08
N GLY A 51 -2.79 -44.21 4.29
CA GLY A 51 -3.72 -43.94 5.41
C GLY A 51 -3.77 -42.45 5.77
N ASP A 52 -4.92 -41.98 6.24
CA ASP A 52 -5.17 -40.60 6.67
C ASP A 52 -4.20 -40.14 7.77
N GLU A 53 -3.91 -41.01 8.75
CA GLU A 53 -2.91 -40.74 9.79
C GLU A 53 -1.52 -40.44 9.22
N ASN A 54 -1.12 -41.17 8.18
CA ASN A 54 0.17 -40.95 7.53
C ASN A 54 0.18 -39.66 6.70
N ILE A 55 -0.94 -39.31 6.08
CA ILE A 55 -1.10 -38.04 5.37
C ILE A 55 -0.95 -36.86 6.34
N LYS A 56 -1.59 -36.92 7.52
CA LYS A 56 -1.46 -35.89 8.57
C LYS A 56 -0.02 -35.75 9.07
N LYS A 57 0.68 -36.87 9.28
CA LYS A 57 2.08 -36.85 9.73
C LYS A 57 3.02 -36.25 8.67
N ILE A 58 2.83 -36.59 7.40
CA ILE A 58 3.60 -36.00 6.29
C ILE A 58 3.31 -34.50 6.20
N ALA A 59 2.05 -34.08 6.30
CA ALA A 59 1.66 -32.67 6.28
C ALA A 59 2.38 -31.88 7.38
N LYS A 60 2.40 -32.44 8.59
CA LYS A 60 3.09 -31.86 9.74
C LYS A 60 4.61 -31.80 9.57
N GLU A 61 5.23 -32.87 9.05
CA GLU A 61 6.69 -32.93 8.83
C GLU A 61 7.17 -31.91 7.79
N PHE A 62 6.39 -31.69 6.74
CA PHE A 62 6.74 -30.74 5.68
C PHE A 62 6.20 -29.33 5.90
N GLU A 63 5.45 -29.10 6.99
CA GLU A 63 4.75 -27.85 7.31
C GLU A 63 3.80 -27.39 6.18
N VAL A 64 3.13 -28.34 5.55
CA VAL A 64 2.17 -28.10 4.46
C VAL A 64 0.74 -28.51 4.85
N SER A 65 -0.26 -28.04 4.11
CA SER A 65 -1.65 -28.50 4.32
C SER A 65 -1.90 -29.92 3.78
N THR A 66 -2.86 -30.63 4.38
CA THR A 66 -3.36 -31.91 3.82
C THR A 66 -4.00 -31.71 2.46
N ASP A 67 -4.67 -30.58 2.27
CA ASP A 67 -5.29 -30.17 1.01
C ASP A 67 -4.24 -30.00 -0.09
N PHE A 68 -3.09 -29.41 0.25
CA PHE A 68 -1.94 -29.36 -0.64
C PHE A 68 -1.45 -30.76 -0.98
N LEU A 69 -1.16 -31.61 0.02
CA LEU A 69 -0.67 -32.96 -0.25
C LEU A 69 -1.63 -33.78 -1.12
N LEU A 70 -2.94 -33.61 -0.93
CA LEU A 70 -3.96 -34.34 -1.67
C LEU A 70 -4.29 -33.77 -3.04
N GLY A 71 -3.70 -32.63 -3.42
CA GLY A 71 -3.90 -32.02 -4.73
C GLY A 71 -5.11 -31.09 -4.83
N VAL A 72 -5.67 -30.65 -3.71
CA VAL A 72 -6.84 -29.75 -3.63
C VAL A 72 -6.43 -28.28 -3.82
N THR A 73 -5.22 -27.91 -3.40
CA THR A 73 -4.63 -26.56 -3.59
C THR A 73 -3.19 -26.66 -4.04
N ASP A 74 -2.71 -25.77 -4.90
CA ASP A 74 -1.31 -25.72 -5.36
C ASP A 74 -0.39 -24.91 -4.43
N ILE A 75 -0.96 -24.36 -3.35
CA ILE A 75 -0.25 -23.56 -2.35
C ILE A 75 0.15 -24.48 -1.19
N PRO A 76 1.45 -24.67 -0.93
CA PRO A 76 1.99 -25.55 0.10
C PRO A 76 1.71 -25.03 1.49
N ASP A 77 1.82 -23.71 1.64
CA ASP A 77 1.61 -23.00 2.89
C ASP A 77 0.18 -23.27 3.37
N ARG A 78 0.05 -23.56 4.67
CA ARG A 78 -1.28 -23.70 5.28
C ARG A 78 -2.02 -22.38 5.10
N MET A 79 -3.07 -22.37 4.28
CA MET A 79 -3.97 -21.23 4.14
C MET A 79 -5.28 -21.39 4.93
N ASN A 80 -5.59 -22.62 5.34
CA ASN A 80 -6.79 -22.93 6.13
C ASN A 80 -6.50 -22.65 7.62
N TYR A 81 -6.35 -21.37 7.95
CA TYR A 81 -6.42 -20.90 9.33
C TYR A 81 -7.86 -20.69 9.73
N ASP A 82 -8.22 -21.06 10.95
CA ASP A 82 -9.49 -20.64 11.49
C ASP A 82 -9.48 -19.11 11.69
N ILE A 83 -10.59 -18.45 11.38
CA ILE A 83 -10.73 -16.99 11.50
C ILE A 83 -10.37 -16.52 12.93
N ALA A 84 -10.72 -17.34 13.94
CA ALA A 84 -10.40 -17.09 15.33
C ALA A 84 -8.90 -17.23 15.64
N GLU A 85 -8.18 -18.16 14.99
CA GLU A 85 -6.72 -18.31 15.16
C GLU A 85 -5.97 -17.08 14.65
N LEU A 86 -6.51 -16.39 13.64
CA LEU A 86 -5.95 -15.15 13.11
C LEU A 86 -6.29 -13.92 13.97
N GLY A 87 -7.06 -14.08 15.05
CA GLY A 87 -7.54 -12.96 15.87
C GLY A 87 -8.56 -12.07 15.16
N LEU A 88 -9.10 -12.50 14.02
CA LEU A 88 -10.09 -11.75 13.27
C LEU A 88 -11.48 -11.92 13.88
N SER A 89 -12.20 -10.82 14.03
CA SER A 89 -13.63 -10.90 14.36
C SER A 89 -14.43 -11.40 13.16
N VAL A 90 -15.61 -11.96 13.42
CA VAL A 90 -16.56 -12.39 12.37
C VAL A 90 -16.85 -11.24 11.39
N GLN A 91 -16.99 -10.02 11.90
CA GLN A 91 -17.25 -8.84 11.07
C GLN A 91 -16.04 -8.46 10.21
N ALA A 92 -14.82 -8.55 10.75
CA ALA A 92 -13.60 -8.27 9.98
C ALA A 92 -13.42 -9.27 8.83
N ALA A 93 -13.61 -10.57 9.12
CA ALA A 93 -13.57 -11.62 8.10
C ALA A 93 -14.66 -11.42 7.03
N LYS A 94 -15.89 -11.07 7.44
CA LYS A 94 -16.98 -10.78 6.51
C LYS A 94 -16.64 -9.60 5.60
N ASN A 95 -16.04 -8.53 6.14
CA ASN A 95 -15.66 -7.37 5.34
C ASN A 95 -14.63 -7.71 4.25
N LEU A 96 -13.68 -8.60 4.55
CA LEU A 96 -12.71 -9.11 3.57
C LEU A 96 -13.40 -10.02 2.54
N TYR A 97 -14.23 -10.97 3.00
CA TYR A 97 -14.91 -11.93 2.14
C TYR A 97 -15.91 -11.27 1.17
N THR A 98 -16.65 -10.26 1.63
CA THR A 98 -17.63 -9.56 0.78
C THR A 98 -17.02 -8.44 -0.06
N GLY A 99 -15.69 -8.25 -0.03
CA GLY A 99 -15.01 -7.17 -0.75
C GLY A 99 -15.34 -5.76 -0.26
N LYS A 100 -15.87 -5.62 0.97
CA LYS A 100 -16.12 -4.30 1.58
C LYS A 100 -14.81 -3.56 1.87
N VAL A 101 -13.74 -4.32 2.09
CA VAL A 101 -12.37 -3.82 2.21
C VAL A 101 -11.56 -4.39 1.05
N ASN A 102 -10.67 -3.57 0.47
CA ASN A 102 -9.76 -4.04 -0.57
C ASN A 102 -8.71 -4.98 0.05
N ALA A 103 -8.84 -6.28 -0.25
CA ALA A 103 -7.96 -7.31 0.29
C ALA A 103 -6.49 -7.13 -0.12
N GLU A 104 -6.22 -6.63 -1.34
CA GLU A 104 -4.85 -6.37 -1.79
C GLU A 104 -4.19 -5.28 -0.94
N VAL A 105 -4.92 -4.20 -0.64
CA VAL A 105 -4.42 -3.14 0.23
C VAL A 105 -4.17 -3.67 1.64
N VAL A 106 -5.07 -4.49 2.18
CA VAL A 106 -4.90 -5.10 3.51
C VAL A 106 -3.68 -6.01 3.54
N ASN A 107 -3.49 -6.86 2.54
CA ASN A 107 -2.31 -7.74 2.47
C ASN A 107 -1.02 -6.92 2.44
N ARG A 108 -0.93 -5.89 1.60
CA ARG A 108 0.24 -5.01 1.53
C ARG A 108 0.53 -4.29 2.84
N LEU A 109 -0.51 -3.87 3.56
CA LEU A 109 -0.35 -3.31 4.91
C LEU A 109 0.19 -4.36 5.89
N LEU A 110 -0.40 -5.56 5.93
CA LEU A 110 0.01 -6.64 6.84
C LEU A 110 1.44 -7.16 6.56
N GLU A 111 1.87 -7.13 5.31
CA GLU A 111 3.22 -7.54 4.89
C GLU A 111 4.30 -6.47 5.18
N ASN A 112 3.91 -5.20 5.39
CA ASN A 112 4.84 -4.12 5.66
C ASN A 112 5.32 -4.10 7.13
N LYS A 113 6.64 -4.12 7.33
CA LYS A 113 7.25 -4.17 8.67
C LYS A 113 6.92 -2.94 9.54
N ASN A 114 6.81 -1.76 8.94
CA ASN A 114 6.48 -0.53 9.67
C ASN A 114 5.01 -0.49 10.07
N PHE A 115 4.12 -1.16 9.33
CA PHE A 115 2.73 -1.34 9.73
C PHE A 115 2.63 -2.18 11.00
N ALA A 116 3.40 -3.27 11.10
CA ALA A 116 3.45 -4.08 12.32
C ALA A 116 3.99 -3.30 13.55
N ALA A 117 4.93 -2.38 13.36
CA ALA A 117 5.34 -1.48 14.44
C ALA A 117 4.21 -0.50 14.81
N MET A 118 3.52 0.03 13.80
CA MET A 118 2.42 0.98 13.98
C MET A 118 1.23 0.37 14.73
N THR A 119 0.89 -0.91 14.52
CA THR A 119 -0.20 -1.56 15.28
C THR A 119 0.10 -1.58 16.78
N ASN A 120 1.36 -1.77 17.18
CA ASN A 120 1.77 -1.67 18.59
C ASN A 120 1.67 -0.23 19.11
N MET A 121 2.03 0.77 18.30
CA MET A 121 1.85 2.18 18.68
C MET A 121 0.37 2.53 18.89
N ILE A 122 -0.51 2.03 18.03
CA ILE A 122 -1.97 2.21 18.17
C ILE A 122 -2.47 1.50 19.43
N ALA A 123 -1.97 0.30 19.74
CA ALA A 123 -2.32 -0.40 20.98
C ALA A 123 -1.93 0.44 22.22
N HIS A 124 -0.70 0.97 22.26
CA HIS A 124 -0.27 1.85 23.36
C HIS A 124 -1.12 3.11 23.51
N TYR A 125 -1.54 3.68 22.38
CA TYR A 125 -2.47 4.81 22.35
C TYR A 125 -3.84 4.43 22.94
N PHE A 126 -4.39 3.27 22.59
CA PHE A 126 -5.66 2.78 23.17
C PHE A 126 -5.57 2.41 24.64
N ASP A 127 -4.40 1.96 25.09
CA ASP A 127 -4.13 1.62 26.49
C ASP A 127 -3.74 2.83 27.36
N ASP A 128 -3.82 4.05 26.82
CA ASP A 128 -3.50 5.30 27.53
C ASP A 128 -2.07 5.31 28.15
N THR A 129 -1.13 4.59 27.53
CA THR A 129 0.18 4.25 28.13
C THR A 129 0.98 5.50 28.52
N LEU A 130 1.02 6.51 27.64
CA LEU A 130 1.71 7.79 27.90
C LEU A 130 0.77 8.88 28.45
N ALA A 131 -0.54 8.66 28.36
CA ALA A 131 -1.56 9.63 28.72
C ALA A 131 -1.49 10.03 30.20
N ALA A 132 -1.25 9.05 31.08
CA ALA A 132 -1.09 9.27 32.51
C ALA A 132 0.10 10.19 32.84
N GLY A 133 1.20 10.07 32.09
CA GLY A 133 2.37 10.94 32.24
C GLY A 133 2.07 12.39 31.86
N TYR A 134 1.42 12.61 30.72
CA TYR A 134 0.98 13.94 30.30
C TYR A 134 -0.11 14.52 31.21
N ALA A 135 -1.01 13.68 31.74
CA ALA A 135 -2.02 14.10 32.72
C ALA A 135 -1.36 14.64 34.00
N ALA A 136 -0.41 13.89 34.55
CA ALA A 136 0.35 14.29 35.73
C ALA A 136 1.15 15.58 35.49
N GLN A 137 1.82 15.68 34.33
CA GLN A 137 2.55 16.89 33.93
C GLN A 137 1.62 18.11 33.78
N ASN A 138 0.47 17.93 33.13
CA ASN A 138 -0.53 18.99 32.97
C ASN A 138 -1.12 19.45 34.30
N GLN A 139 -1.32 18.51 35.24
CA GLN A 139 -1.75 18.82 36.59
C GLN A 139 -0.69 19.62 37.36
N MET A 140 0.60 19.31 37.17
CA MET A 140 1.69 20.09 37.74
C MET A 140 1.70 21.53 37.19
N TYR A 141 1.58 21.72 35.87
CA TYR A 141 1.47 23.05 35.28
C TYR A 141 0.24 23.81 35.78
N ALA A 142 -0.91 23.15 35.92
CA ALA A 142 -2.12 23.75 36.48
C ALA A 142 -1.90 24.21 37.93
N THR A 143 -1.21 23.41 38.74
CA THR A 143 -0.90 23.74 40.14
C THR A 143 0.06 24.93 40.22
N LEU A 144 1.14 24.95 39.43
CA LEU A 144 2.07 26.09 39.39
C LEU A 144 1.37 27.38 38.94
N SER A 145 0.53 27.31 37.91
CA SER A 145 -0.24 28.45 37.43
C SER A 145 -1.18 28.99 38.52
N ALA A 146 -1.85 28.10 39.26
CA ALA A 146 -2.73 28.47 40.37
C ALA A 146 -1.97 29.12 41.54
N LEU A 147 -0.78 28.62 41.89
CA LEU A 147 0.08 29.19 42.93
C LEU A 147 0.54 30.61 42.55
N LEU A 148 1.02 30.80 41.31
CA LEU A 148 1.38 32.13 40.80
C LEU A 148 0.19 33.09 40.84
N MET A 149 -1.00 32.64 40.43
CA MET A 149 -2.21 33.47 40.53
C MET A 149 -2.62 33.79 41.98
N GLY A 150 -2.27 32.94 42.94
CA GLY A 150 -2.40 33.22 44.37
C GLY A 150 -1.47 34.34 44.82
N GLU A 151 -0.21 34.31 44.36
CA GLU A 151 0.80 35.33 44.64
C GLU A 151 0.42 36.71 44.09
N ALA A 152 -0.17 36.73 42.89
CA ALA A 152 -0.66 37.97 42.27
C ALA A 152 -1.75 38.68 43.10
N LYS A 153 -2.41 37.98 44.05
CA LYS A 153 -3.34 38.60 45.00
C LYS A 153 -2.64 39.23 46.20
N GLN A 154 -1.47 38.73 46.58
CA GLN A 154 -0.67 39.22 47.71
C GLN A 154 0.29 40.34 47.30
N HIS A 155 0.66 40.41 46.02
CA HIS A 155 1.59 41.40 45.45
C HIS A 155 0.94 42.19 44.29
N PRO A 156 0.07 43.17 44.58
CA PRO A 156 -0.59 43.99 43.56
C PRO A 156 0.39 44.75 42.65
N GLU A 157 1.55 45.13 43.16
CA GLU A 157 2.62 45.83 42.47
C GLU A 157 3.23 45.02 41.31
N ASP A 158 3.28 43.69 41.43
CA ASP A 158 3.87 42.78 40.45
C ASP A 158 2.82 41.96 39.68
N ARG A 159 1.53 42.29 39.87
CA ARG A 159 0.40 41.49 39.40
C ARG A 159 0.44 41.17 37.91
N GLU A 160 0.82 42.14 37.07
CA GLU A 160 0.86 41.97 35.62
C GLU A 160 1.95 40.96 35.21
N ALA A 161 3.16 41.09 35.78
CA ALA A 161 4.27 40.17 35.55
C ALA A 161 3.94 38.75 36.04
N ILE A 162 3.33 38.61 37.22
CA ILE A 162 2.92 37.33 37.78
C ILE A 162 1.81 36.67 36.93
N THR A 163 0.87 37.46 36.43
CA THR A 163 -0.22 36.95 35.57
C THR A 163 0.32 36.43 34.24
N GLU A 164 1.27 37.13 33.62
CA GLU A 164 1.90 36.69 32.38
C GLU A 164 2.75 35.41 32.60
N ALA A 165 3.44 35.32 33.73
CA ALA A 165 4.14 34.10 34.13
C ALA A 165 3.18 32.91 34.31
N ALA A 166 2.05 33.12 35.01
CA ALA A 166 1.03 32.08 35.20
C ALA A 166 0.40 31.62 33.88
N LYS A 167 0.21 32.55 32.93
CA LYS A 167 -0.27 32.25 31.58
C LYS A 167 0.74 31.43 30.78
N THR A 168 2.04 31.79 30.86
CA THR A 168 3.14 31.05 30.22
C THR A 168 3.19 29.59 30.72
N VAL A 169 3.04 29.37 32.02
CA VAL A 169 2.95 28.02 32.60
C VAL A 169 1.71 27.28 32.09
N SER A 170 0.56 27.95 32.00
CA SER A 170 -0.69 27.36 31.53
C SER A 170 -0.64 26.90 30.07
N VAL A 171 0.03 27.66 29.19
CA VAL A 171 0.18 27.28 27.77
C VAL A 171 1.26 26.22 27.53
N SER A 172 2.08 25.90 28.53
CA SER A 172 3.08 24.82 28.46
C SER A 172 2.47 23.42 28.57
N ARG A 173 1.16 23.31 28.86
CA ARG A 173 0.43 22.05 28.88
C ARG A 173 0.40 21.42 27.50
N MET A 174 0.61 20.11 27.43
CA MET A 174 0.57 19.35 26.18
C MET A 174 -0.75 18.58 26.05
N PRO A 175 -1.37 18.49 24.86
CA PRO A 175 -2.51 17.61 24.68
C PRO A 175 -2.07 16.16 24.90
N MET A 176 -2.84 15.44 25.73
CA MET A 176 -2.49 14.15 26.32
C MET A 176 -2.11 13.06 25.30
N TYR A 177 -2.67 13.13 24.09
CA TYR A 177 -2.52 12.13 23.05
C TYR A 177 -1.79 12.63 21.80
N GLN A 178 -1.39 13.91 21.77
CA GLN A 178 -0.88 14.51 20.54
C GLN A 178 0.43 13.87 20.07
N ALA A 179 1.27 13.46 21.01
CA ALA A 179 2.53 12.78 20.71
C ALA A 179 2.26 11.43 20.02
N ASP A 180 1.36 10.62 20.59
CA ASP A 180 0.97 9.32 20.03
C ASP A 180 0.36 9.47 18.64
N LEU A 181 -0.62 10.38 18.49
CA LEU A 181 -1.28 10.64 17.22
C LEU A 181 -0.29 11.10 16.14
N THR A 182 0.63 11.99 16.48
CA THR A 182 1.65 12.48 15.55
C THR A 182 2.59 11.35 15.13
N ALA A 183 3.01 10.51 16.07
CA ALA A 183 3.89 9.38 15.79
C ALA A 183 3.19 8.34 14.90
N ILE A 184 1.95 7.98 15.21
CA ILE A 184 1.13 7.05 14.40
C ILE A 184 0.94 7.60 13.00
N GLN A 185 0.56 8.88 12.85
CA GLN A 185 0.36 9.52 11.55
C GLN A 185 1.63 9.48 10.69
N ASN A 186 2.77 9.84 11.28
CA ASN A 186 4.05 9.85 10.55
C ASN A 186 4.44 8.44 10.10
N THR A 187 4.29 7.44 10.96
CA THR A 187 4.56 6.03 10.62
C THR A 187 3.62 5.56 9.52
N PHE A 188 2.32 5.87 9.60
CA PHE A 188 1.36 5.50 8.57
C PHE A 188 1.71 6.08 7.21
N MET A 189 2.08 7.37 7.15
CA MET A 189 2.50 8.01 5.92
C MET A 189 3.76 7.37 5.33
N ASN A 190 4.67 6.88 6.16
CA ASN A 190 5.85 6.15 5.70
C ASN A 190 5.48 4.78 5.13
N VAL A 191 4.60 4.02 5.80
CA VAL A 191 4.06 2.75 5.29
C VAL A 191 3.46 2.92 3.89
N LEU A 192 2.61 3.94 3.70
CA LEU A 192 2.00 4.21 2.39
C LEU A 192 3.03 4.51 1.30
N LYS A 193 4.07 5.30 1.63
CA LYS A 193 5.15 5.64 0.69
C LYS A 193 5.97 4.41 0.30
N GLU A 194 6.28 3.54 1.27
CA GLU A 194 7.01 2.29 1.02
C GLU A 194 6.21 1.35 0.13
N ILE A 195 4.94 1.11 0.47
CA ILE A 195 4.05 0.28 -0.35
C ILE A 195 3.93 0.85 -1.77
N LYS A 196 3.76 2.18 -1.92
CA LYS A 196 3.70 2.81 -3.24
C LYS A 196 5.01 2.65 -4.02
N LYS A 197 6.15 2.70 -3.35
CA LYS A 197 7.46 2.47 -3.95
C LYS A 197 7.63 1.03 -4.42
N GLU A 198 7.17 0.05 -3.63
CA GLU A 198 7.21 -1.37 -3.99
C GLU A 198 6.29 -1.71 -5.17
N ILE A 199 5.12 -1.08 -5.24
CA ILE A 199 4.21 -1.20 -6.39
C ILE A 199 4.84 -0.62 -7.67
N GLY A 200 5.68 0.40 -7.52
CA GLY A 200 6.23 1.16 -8.63
C GLY A 200 5.23 2.18 -9.20
N SER A 201 5.71 2.96 -10.17
CA SER A 201 4.94 3.99 -10.86
C SER A 201 5.47 4.20 -12.26
N ASN A 202 4.61 4.02 -13.27
CA ASN A 202 4.95 4.33 -14.66
C ASN A 202 4.75 5.82 -14.99
N VAL A 203 4.45 6.65 -13.99
CA VAL A 203 4.19 8.09 -14.18
C VAL A 203 5.45 8.81 -14.64
N SER A 204 6.64 8.43 -14.16
CA SER A 204 7.91 8.98 -14.65
C SER A 204 8.12 8.70 -16.13
N ASP A 205 7.76 7.50 -16.56
CA ASP A 205 7.97 7.04 -17.94
C ASP A 205 6.96 7.73 -18.87
N ALA A 206 5.70 7.84 -18.43
CA ALA A 206 4.66 8.59 -19.14
C ALA A 206 5.00 10.10 -19.24
N GLN A 207 5.58 10.69 -18.18
CA GLN A 207 6.03 12.08 -18.19
C GLN A 207 7.23 12.31 -19.11
N ALA A 208 8.19 11.38 -19.13
CA ALA A 208 9.33 11.43 -20.06
C ALA A 208 8.87 11.35 -21.51
N MET A 209 7.98 10.39 -21.83
CA MET A 209 7.37 10.26 -23.16
C MET A 209 6.59 11.51 -23.56
N SER A 210 5.81 12.10 -22.64
CA SER A 210 5.07 13.34 -22.89
C SER A 210 6.00 14.53 -23.16
N LYS A 211 7.13 14.63 -22.44
CA LYS A 211 8.14 15.67 -22.66
C LYS A 211 8.82 15.52 -24.02
N GLU A 212 9.20 14.31 -24.40
CA GLU A 212 9.79 14.02 -25.71
C GLU A 212 8.82 14.35 -26.85
N ALA A 213 7.55 13.95 -26.72
CA ALA A 213 6.50 14.28 -27.68
C ALA A 213 6.29 15.80 -27.82
N ALA A 214 6.27 16.54 -26.70
CA ALA A 214 6.15 17.99 -26.71
C ALA A 214 7.37 18.69 -27.35
N GLN A 215 8.58 18.19 -27.08
CA GLN A 215 9.80 18.70 -27.71
C GLN A 215 9.82 18.46 -29.21
N HIS A 216 9.41 17.26 -29.66
CA HIS A 216 9.29 16.94 -31.08
C HIS A 216 8.25 17.83 -31.77
N MET A 217 7.09 18.03 -31.14
CA MET A 217 6.05 18.92 -31.66
C MET A 217 6.56 20.37 -31.79
N TYR A 218 7.26 20.89 -30.78
CA TYR A 218 7.84 22.24 -30.83
C TYR A 218 8.94 22.37 -31.90
N ALA A 219 9.79 21.36 -32.06
CA ALA A 219 10.83 21.34 -33.09
C ALA A 219 10.25 21.36 -34.51
N GLU A 220 9.17 20.62 -34.77
CA GLU A 220 8.48 20.66 -36.06
C GLU A 220 7.74 21.99 -36.28
N LEU A 221 7.08 22.56 -35.27
CA LEU A 221 6.38 23.83 -35.38
C LEU A 221 7.30 25.03 -35.62
N THR A 222 8.53 24.98 -35.13
CA THR A 222 9.52 26.06 -35.27
C THR A 222 10.49 25.84 -36.44
N LYS A 223 10.32 24.76 -37.20
CA LYS A 223 11.22 24.37 -38.30
C LYS A 223 11.22 25.42 -39.41
N GLY A 224 12.39 25.99 -39.68
CA GLY A 224 12.56 27.06 -40.68
C GLY A 224 12.15 28.46 -40.20
N GLN A 225 11.80 28.63 -38.92
CA GLN A 225 11.55 29.93 -38.28
C GLN A 225 12.77 30.45 -37.52
N ASP A 226 12.77 31.74 -37.19
CA ASP A 226 13.75 32.31 -36.26
C ASP A 226 13.54 31.70 -34.86
N VAL A 227 14.55 30.97 -34.40
CA VAL A 227 14.55 30.24 -33.11
C VAL A 227 14.32 31.17 -31.92
N THR A 228 14.64 32.47 -32.06
CA THR A 228 14.49 33.47 -31.00
C THR A 228 13.11 34.13 -30.95
N LYS A 229 12.33 34.05 -32.03
CA LYS A 229 10.94 34.54 -32.13
C LYS A 229 10.11 33.68 -33.09
N PRO A 230 9.73 32.46 -32.71
CA PRO A 230 8.87 31.62 -33.53
C PRO A 230 7.46 32.24 -33.61
N ASN A 231 6.87 32.26 -34.80
CA ASN A 231 5.49 32.70 -35.00
C ASN A 231 4.61 31.46 -35.18
N ILE A 232 4.13 30.92 -34.06
CA ILE A 232 3.31 29.71 -34.03
C ILE A 232 1.84 30.11 -34.12
N THR A 233 1.15 29.71 -35.19
CA THR A 233 -0.28 29.98 -35.36
C THR A 233 -1.13 28.77 -34.94
N PRO A 234 -2.42 28.97 -34.58
CA PRO A 234 -3.37 27.90 -34.31
C PRO A 234 -3.46 26.84 -35.43
N GLU A 235 -3.34 27.28 -36.68
CA GLU A 235 -3.35 26.42 -37.87
C GLU A 235 -2.11 25.52 -37.88
N MET A 236 -0.92 26.05 -37.59
CA MET A 236 0.31 25.27 -37.53
C MET A 236 0.23 24.18 -36.46
N VAL A 237 -0.33 24.50 -35.28
CA VAL A 237 -0.51 23.54 -34.18
C VAL A 237 -1.50 22.44 -34.58
N ALA A 238 -2.64 22.80 -35.16
CA ALA A 238 -3.63 21.84 -35.62
C ALA A 238 -3.08 20.93 -36.73
N GLU A 239 -2.33 21.49 -37.69
CA GLU A 239 -1.67 20.76 -38.76
C GLU A 239 -0.61 19.78 -38.23
N ALA A 240 0.22 20.19 -37.26
CA ALA A 240 1.21 19.31 -36.65
C ALA A 240 0.56 18.10 -35.93
N ILE A 241 -0.56 18.34 -35.23
CA ILE A 241 -1.32 17.29 -34.55
C ILE A 241 -1.95 16.33 -35.56
N THR A 242 -2.67 16.83 -36.57
CA THR A 242 -3.32 15.97 -37.56
C THR A 242 -2.33 15.31 -38.52
N GLY A 243 -1.20 15.95 -38.79
CA GLY A 243 -0.11 15.42 -39.62
C GLY A 243 0.55 14.20 -39.00
N SER A 244 0.65 14.15 -37.65
CA SER A 244 1.25 13.01 -36.93
C SER A 244 0.51 11.68 -37.10
N VAL A 245 -0.78 11.74 -37.43
CA VAL A 245 -1.66 10.57 -37.66
C VAL A 245 -2.05 10.41 -39.13
N SER A 246 -1.65 11.36 -39.99
CA SER A 246 -1.93 11.31 -41.42
C SER A 246 -1.15 10.15 -42.07
N GLY A 247 -1.86 9.22 -42.71
CA GLY A 247 -1.28 8.03 -43.32
C GLY A 247 -1.24 6.77 -42.45
N MET A 248 -1.77 6.81 -41.22
CA MET A 248 -2.02 5.58 -40.44
C MET A 248 -3.19 4.78 -41.02
N GLU A 249 -3.06 3.45 -41.06
CA GLU A 249 -4.09 2.55 -41.58
C GLU A 249 -5.37 2.64 -40.72
N GLY A 250 -6.50 2.95 -41.36
CA GLY A 250 -7.80 3.11 -40.69
C GLY A 250 -8.20 4.55 -40.31
N VAL A 251 -7.37 5.55 -40.63
CA VAL A 251 -7.73 6.97 -40.43
C VAL A 251 -8.53 7.49 -41.64
N ASP A 252 -9.77 7.91 -41.41
CA ASP A 252 -10.60 8.57 -42.43
C ASP A 252 -10.11 10.01 -42.70
N PRO A 253 -9.69 10.34 -43.94
CA PRO A 253 -9.22 11.67 -44.29
C PRO A 253 -10.23 12.79 -44.03
N GLU A 254 -11.53 12.54 -44.20
CA GLU A 254 -12.55 13.58 -44.02
C GLU A 254 -12.81 13.85 -42.53
N ALA A 255 -12.84 12.80 -41.71
CA ALA A 255 -12.90 12.94 -40.25
C ALA A 255 -11.65 13.66 -39.71
N LEU A 256 -10.47 13.39 -40.26
CA LEU A 256 -9.23 14.05 -39.86
C LEU A 256 -9.24 15.55 -40.20
N LYS A 257 -9.82 15.92 -41.34
CA LYS A 257 -10.00 17.32 -41.74
C LYS A 257 -11.00 18.06 -40.85
N GLN A 258 -12.12 17.43 -40.49
CA GLN A 258 -13.09 18.00 -39.54
C GLN A 258 -12.47 18.18 -38.15
N PHE A 259 -11.67 17.21 -37.71
CA PHE A 259 -10.92 17.29 -36.46
C PHE A 259 -9.89 18.43 -36.48
N ASN A 260 -9.15 18.61 -37.58
CA ASN A 260 -8.23 19.73 -37.77
C ASN A 260 -8.95 21.09 -37.61
N GLN A 261 -10.10 21.27 -38.28
CA GLN A 261 -10.89 22.50 -38.19
C GLN A 261 -11.42 22.75 -36.77
N ALA A 262 -11.86 21.70 -36.06
CA ALA A 262 -12.31 21.81 -34.69
C ALA A 262 -11.16 22.23 -33.73
N LEU A 263 -9.95 21.72 -33.95
CA LEU A 263 -8.76 22.12 -33.20
C LEU A 263 -8.39 23.58 -33.44
N ILE A 264 -8.41 24.05 -34.69
CA ILE A 264 -8.18 25.47 -35.01
C ILE A 264 -9.23 26.35 -34.31
N GLY A 265 -10.50 25.94 -34.36
CA GLY A 265 -11.59 26.62 -33.66
C GLY A 265 -11.32 26.74 -32.16
N LEU A 266 -10.91 25.64 -31.52
CA LEU A 266 -10.59 25.60 -30.08
C LEU A 266 -9.39 26.49 -29.71
N LEU A 267 -8.36 26.52 -30.55
CA LEU A 267 -7.14 27.31 -30.33
C LEU A 267 -7.31 28.80 -30.65
N THR A 268 -8.37 29.18 -31.34
CA THR A 268 -8.71 30.57 -31.70
C THR A 268 -9.77 31.19 -30.78
N VAL A 269 -10.41 30.40 -29.90
CA VAL A 269 -11.32 30.94 -28.88
C VAL A 269 -10.53 31.86 -27.95
N LYS A 270 -10.79 33.17 -28.05
CA LYS A 270 -10.34 34.12 -27.02
C LYS A 270 -11.12 33.86 -25.73
N PRO A 271 -10.49 33.97 -24.54
CA PRO A 271 -11.25 33.97 -23.31
C PRO A 271 -12.31 35.06 -23.40
N THR A 272 -13.56 34.71 -23.11
CA THR A 272 -14.61 35.68 -22.87
C THR A 272 -14.10 36.61 -21.77
N GLU A 273 -13.88 37.88 -22.11
CA GLU A 273 -13.79 38.92 -21.08
C GLU A 273 -15.11 38.84 -20.32
N ASP A 274 -15.06 38.35 -19.08
CA ASP A 274 -16.19 38.51 -18.16
C ASP A 274 -16.45 40.01 -18.10
N GLU A 275 -17.58 40.43 -18.69
CA GLU A 275 -18.17 41.73 -18.46
C GLU A 275 -18.34 41.86 -16.94
N HIS A 276 -17.39 42.54 -16.30
CA HIS A 276 -17.65 43.24 -15.06
C HIS A 276 -18.66 44.34 -15.39
N ASP A 277 -19.93 43.97 -15.51
CA ASP A 277 -21.03 44.92 -15.42
C ASP A 277 -21.46 44.96 -13.96
N GLY A 278 -21.27 46.14 -13.37
CA GLY A 278 -21.52 46.39 -11.97
C GLY A 278 -23.00 46.45 -11.65
N SER A 279 -23.33 46.04 -10.43
CA SER A 279 -24.29 46.72 -9.55
C SER A 279 -24.02 46.30 -8.11
#